data_AF-A0A0E9NJN9-F1
#
_entry.id   AF-A0A0E9NJN9-F1
#
_cell.length_a   1.000
_cell.length_b   1.000
_cell.length_c   1.000
_cell.angle_alpha   90.00
_cell.angle_beta   90.00
_cell.angle_gamma   90.00
#
_symmetry.space_group_name_H-M   'P 1'
#
loop_
_entity.id
_entity.type
_entity.pdbx_description
1 polymer ?
#
loop_
_entity_poly.entity_id
_entity_poly.type
_entity_poly.pdbx_seq_one_letter_code
_entity_poly.pdbx_strand_id
1 'polypeptide(L)'
;MPDLNIEDIPYSDLLHEERPYRCAEIVGLTKAEIPKEKIEEQHSLLPLQPLFWSPRILSKRDKDELTRSVRTGKYNNAVEAAAAFNHGRQRDLSAETVCLLLLKSEAKCVTQQRKPFLSAAARERHYQWAKEHLHWRKEDWMRIIHTDEPKFPCSGPGHVAKVYVWPGDPPRENEFIPRMHSGGGSIFVFGGKCWWGATKHARSQVPTVDKVVMRDFVEDFLLPKLQGFREADINLTIQHDNDAKFHAPTAENRTNGRDTESYPGRHTHLI
;
A
#
# COMPACT_ATOMS: atom_id res chain seq x y z
N MET A 1 28.11 46.43 -26.68
CA MET A 1 27.31 45.21 -26.49
C MET A 1 28.18 44.26 -25.69
N PRO A 2 27.92 44.01 -24.40
CA PRO A 2 28.61 42.94 -23.69
C PRO A 2 27.96 41.61 -24.05
N ASP A 3 28.78 40.64 -24.44
CA ASP A 3 28.39 39.26 -24.72
C ASP A 3 27.80 38.64 -23.45
N LEU A 4 26.52 38.22 -23.53
CA LEU A 4 25.85 37.50 -22.45
C LEU A 4 26.35 36.05 -22.45
N ASN A 5 27.07 35.69 -21.38
CA ASN A 5 27.45 34.31 -21.09
C ASN A 5 26.18 33.47 -20.84
N ILE A 6 26.05 32.37 -21.56
CA ILE A 6 24.92 31.42 -21.47
C ILE A 6 24.79 30.78 -20.06
N GLU A 7 25.77 30.95 -19.18
CA GLU A 7 25.77 30.38 -17.84
C GLU A 7 24.89 31.11 -16.81
N ASP A 8 24.38 32.31 -17.12
CA ASP A 8 23.59 33.12 -16.17
C ASP A 8 22.07 33.06 -16.38
N ILE A 9 21.56 32.20 -17.27
CA ILE A 9 20.11 32.07 -17.54
C ILE A 9 19.48 31.06 -16.55
N PRO A 10 18.44 31.45 -15.78
CA PRO A 10 17.73 30.52 -14.88
C PRO A 10 17.13 29.35 -15.65
N TYR A 11 17.32 28.13 -15.16
CA TYR A 11 16.89 26.87 -15.79
C TYR A 11 15.39 26.81 -16.14
N SER A 12 14.55 27.64 -15.49
CA SER A 12 13.11 27.75 -15.78
C SER A 12 12.80 28.36 -17.14
N ASP A 13 13.72 29.15 -17.69
CA ASP A 13 13.46 30.06 -18.81
C ASP A 13 13.99 29.51 -20.15
N LEU A 14 14.62 28.31 -20.13
CA LEU A 14 15.07 27.60 -21.33
C LEU A 14 13.93 26.80 -21.97
N LEU A 15 13.72 27.00 -23.28
CA LEU A 15 12.83 26.22 -24.13
C LEU A 15 13.20 24.73 -24.08
N HIS A 16 12.20 23.84 -24.19
CA HIS A 16 12.38 22.40 -23.95
C HIS A 16 13.45 21.74 -24.85
N GLU A 17 13.65 22.29 -26.05
CA GLU A 17 14.62 21.79 -27.04
C GLU A 17 16.07 22.25 -26.77
N GLU A 18 16.27 23.27 -25.92
CA GLU A 18 17.59 23.86 -25.62
C GLU A 18 18.14 23.45 -24.23
N ARG A 19 17.46 22.54 -23.52
CA ARG A 19 17.95 22.03 -22.23
C ARG A 19 19.03 20.97 -22.47
N PRO A 20 20.29 21.17 -22.03
CA PRO A 20 21.34 20.20 -22.25
C PRO A 20 21.09 18.97 -21.38
N TYR A 21 20.79 17.84 -22.02
CA TYR A 21 20.79 16.52 -21.40
C TYR A 21 22.19 16.22 -20.87
N ARG A 22 22.44 16.48 -19.58
CA ARG A 22 23.62 15.95 -18.87
C ARG A 22 23.41 14.45 -18.60
N CYS A 23 23.48 13.67 -19.67
CA CYS A 23 23.64 12.22 -19.63
C CYS A 23 24.95 11.90 -20.35
N ALA A 24 26.00 11.64 -19.55
CA ALA A 24 27.25 10.96 -19.90
C ALA A 24 27.97 11.43 -21.18
N GLU A 25 29.05 12.19 -21.01
CA GLU A 25 30.11 12.28 -22.01
C GLU A 25 30.69 10.87 -22.27
N ILE A 26 30.52 10.39 -23.50
CA ILE A 26 31.32 9.30 -24.03
C ILE A 26 32.73 9.87 -24.25
N VAL A 27 33.63 9.64 -23.29
CA VAL A 27 35.06 9.93 -23.49
C VAL A 27 35.59 8.98 -24.55
N GLY A 28 35.74 9.48 -25.77
CA GLY A 28 36.36 8.76 -26.87
C GLY A 28 37.78 8.36 -26.52
N LEU A 29 38.09 7.07 -26.67
CA LEU A 29 39.46 6.56 -26.64
C LEU A 29 40.24 7.23 -27.79
N THR A 30 41.08 8.20 -27.46
CA THR A 30 42.05 8.76 -28.40
C THR A 30 43.08 7.68 -28.72
N LYS A 31 43.25 7.37 -30.02
CA LYS A 31 44.34 6.53 -30.54
C LYS A 31 45.69 7.11 -30.10
N ALA A 32 46.23 6.62 -28.99
CA ALA A 32 47.67 6.63 -28.76
C ALA A 32 48.24 5.45 -29.55
N GLU A 33 49.19 5.74 -30.44
CA GLU A 33 49.94 4.74 -31.19
C GLU A 33 50.64 3.78 -30.23
N ILE A 34 50.12 2.56 -30.13
CA ILE A 34 50.82 1.45 -29.47
C ILE A 34 51.97 1.08 -30.41
N PRO A 35 53.24 1.16 -29.97
CA PRO A 35 54.36 0.72 -30.78
C PRO A 35 54.20 -0.75 -31.13
N LYS A 36 54.13 -1.06 -32.42
CA LYS A 36 54.12 -2.44 -32.94
C LYS A 36 55.52 -3.02 -32.85
N GLU A 37 55.97 -3.42 -31.66
CA GLU A 37 57.17 -4.22 -31.54
C GLU A 37 57.03 -5.25 -30.41
N LYS A 38 57.14 -6.52 -30.83
CA LYS A 38 57.20 -7.76 -30.04
C LYS A 38 55.96 -8.12 -29.21
N ILE A 39 55.00 -8.75 -29.87
CA ILE A 39 54.30 -9.90 -29.27
C ILE A 39 54.54 -11.08 -30.21
N GLU A 40 55.76 -11.60 -30.15
CA GLU A 40 56.10 -12.90 -30.69
C GLU A 40 56.23 -13.83 -29.47
N GLU A 41 55.26 -14.74 -29.40
CA GLU A 41 55.24 -16.00 -28.66
C GLU A 41 55.37 -16.05 -27.12
N GLN A 42 54.43 -16.83 -26.58
CA GLN A 42 54.38 -17.51 -25.28
C GLN A 42 53.76 -16.63 -24.17
N HIS A 43 52.65 -16.98 -23.53
CA HIS A 43 52.36 -18.24 -22.86
C HIS A 43 50.83 -18.46 -22.70
N SER A 44 50.39 -19.70 -22.93
CA SER A 44 49.28 -20.42 -22.26
C SER A 44 48.05 -19.64 -21.76
N LEU A 45 46.87 -19.98 -22.31
CA LEU A 45 45.56 -19.67 -21.74
C LEU A 45 45.37 -20.38 -20.38
N LEU A 46 45.82 -19.75 -19.30
CA LEU A 46 45.33 -20.05 -17.96
C LEU A 46 44.22 -19.05 -17.60
N PRO A 47 43.11 -19.50 -16.97
CA PRO A 47 42.02 -18.61 -16.63
C PRO A 47 42.51 -17.53 -15.66
N LEU A 48 42.25 -16.27 -15.99
CA LEU A 48 42.57 -15.12 -15.15
C LEU A 48 41.99 -15.32 -13.75
N GLN A 49 42.86 -15.44 -12.75
CA GLN A 49 42.42 -15.47 -11.37
C GLN A 49 41.80 -14.11 -10.98
N PRO A 50 40.73 -14.09 -10.17
CA PRO A 50 40.05 -12.85 -9.82
C PRO A 50 41.00 -11.92 -9.06
N LEU A 51 41.15 -10.71 -9.61
CA LEU A 51 41.96 -9.62 -9.08
C LEU A 51 41.59 -9.31 -7.62
N PHE A 52 42.57 -9.49 -6.73
CA PHE A 52 42.49 -9.30 -5.28
C PHE A 52 42.49 -7.80 -4.89
N TRP A 53 41.41 -7.07 -5.17
CA TRP A 53 41.36 -5.63 -4.87
C TRP A 53 40.04 -5.21 -4.21
N SER A 54 39.68 -5.87 -3.11
CA SER A 54 39.00 -5.25 -1.96
C SER A 54 38.75 -6.32 -0.90
N PRO A 55 39.23 -6.16 0.35
CA PRO A 55 38.85 -7.08 1.42
C PRO A 55 37.33 -7.03 1.59
N ARG A 56 36.65 -8.17 1.41
CA ARG A 56 35.20 -8.25 1.61
C ARG A 56 34.90 -7.84 3.04
N ILE A 57 34.28 -6.66 3.21
CA ILE A 57 33.86 -6.13 4.52
C ILE A 57 32.97 -7.16 5.26
N LEU A 58 32.23 -7.97 4.50
CA LEU A 58 31.34 -9.00 4.99
C LEU A 58 31.96 -10.41 4.88
N SER A 59 32.09 -11.10 6.01
CA SER A 59 32.37 -12.53 6.04
C SER A 59 31.17 -13.34 5.51
N LYS A 60 31.36 -14.63 5.21
CA LYS A 60 30.23 -15.51 4.85
C LYS A 60 29.19 -15.56 5.97
N ARG A 61 29.65 -15.65 7.23
CA ARG A 61 28.77 -15.67 8.41
C ARG A 61 27.92 -14.41 8.52
N ASP A 62 28.51 -13.24 8.32
CA ASP A 62 27.79 -11.96 8.36
C ASP A 62 26.70 -11.89 7.28
N LYS A 63 26.99 -12.43 6.08
CA LYS A 63 26.02 -12.47 4.99
C LYS A 63 24.85 -13.39 5.30
N ASP A 64 25.15 -14.57 5.83
CA ASP A 64 24.13 -15.56 6.20
C ASP A 64 23.26 -15.03 7.35
N GLU A 65 23.85 -14.34 8.33
CA GLU A 65 23.14 -13.73 9.45
C GLU A 65 22.22 -12.58 9.01
N LEU A 66 22.70 -11.68 8.16
CA LEU A 66 21.91 -10.58 7.60
C LEU A 66 20.74 -11.12 6.77
N THR A 67 21.02 -12.06 5.87
CA THR A 67 20.01 -12.69 5.02
C THR A 67 18.97 -13.40 5.87
N ARG A 68 19.40 -14.19 6.87
CA ARG A 68 18.51 -14.89 7.80
C ARG A 68 17.67 -13.91 8.60
N SER A 69 18.26 -12.84 9.15
CA SER A 69 17.53 -11.87 9.97
C SER A 69 16.44 -11.14 9.18
N VAL A 70 16.72 -10.77 7.93
CA VAL A 70 15.71 -10.16 7.05
C VAL A 70 14.68 -11.21 6.62
N ARG A 71 15.08 -12.44 6.30
CA ARG A 71 14.18 -13.53 5.89
C ARG A 71 13.25 -14.01 7.02
N THR A 72 13.72 -14.03 8.27
CA THR A 72 12.88 -14.37 9.44
C THR A 72 12.01 -13.20 9.90
N GLY A 73 12.16 -12.01 9.31
CA GLY A 73 11.39 -10.82 9.68
C GLY A 73 11.85 -10.13 10.96
N LYS A 74 13.09 -10.38 11.41
CA LYS A 74 13.71 -9.64 12.53
C LYS A 74 13.92 -8.17 12.16
N TYR A 75 14.24 -7.90 10.90
CA TYR A 75 14.35 -6.55 10.33
C TYR A 75 13.47 -6.45 9.09
N ASN A 76 12.77 -5.32 8.94
CA ASN A 76 11.77 -5.13 7.91
C ASN A 76 12.33 -4.54 6.62
N ASN A 77 13.44 -3.80 6.72
CA ASN A 77 14.06 -3.13 5.58
C ASN A 77 15.60 -3.18 5.65
N ALA A 78 16.25 -2.90 4.53
CA ALA A 78 17.72 -2.94 4.43
C ALA A 78 18.41 -1.86 5.28
N VAL A 79 17.74 -0.73 5.55
CA VAL A 79 18.27 0.37 6.38
C VAL A 79 18.34 -0.06 7.84
N GLU A 80 17.28 -0.68 8.35
CA GLU A 80 17.20 -1.23 9.70
C GLU A 80 18.21 -2.37 9.89
N ALA A 81 18.33 -3.27 8.90
CA ALA A 81 19.32 -4.34 8.94
C ALA A 81 20.76 -3.79 8.92
N ALA A 82 21.04 -2.75 8.13
CA ALA A 82 22.35 -2.09 8.12
C ALA A 82 22.63 -1.37 9.45
N ALA A 83 21.67 -0.60 9.96
CA ALA A 83 21.80 0.10 11.24
C ALA A 83 22.05 -0.87 12.40
N ALA A 84 21.30 -1.97 12.46
CA ALA A 84 21.48 -3.00 13.47
C ALA A 84 22.82 -3.73 13.35
N PHE A 85 23.33 -3.93 12.13
CA PHE A 85 24.66 -4.50 11.91
C PHE A 85 25.79 -3.56 12.33
N ASN A 86 25.61 -2.26 12.11
CA ASN A 86 26.60 -1.23 12.42
C ASN A 86 26.68 -0.96 13.94
N HIS A 87 25.63 -1.29 14.69
CA HIS A 87 25.59 -1.09 16.14
C HIS A 87 26.69 -1.91 16.85
N GLY A 88 27.75 -1.24 17.28
CA GLY A 88 28.87 -1.83 18.02
C GLY A 88 30.00 -2.43 17.18
N ARG A 89 30.05 -2.16 15.85
CA ARG A 89 31.15 -2.60 14.98
C ARG A 89 32.03 -1.43 14.51
N GLN A 90 33.28 -1.74 14.15
CA GLN A 90 34.26 -0.75 13.68
C GLN A 90 34.09 -0.34 12.20
N ARG A 91 33.23 -1.02 11.44
CA ARG A 91 33.00 -0.75 10.01
C ARG A 91 31.51 -0.69 9.72
N ASP A 92 31.09 0.41 9.14
CA ASP A 92 29.71 0.64 8.75
C ASP A 92 29.40 0.02 7.39
N LEU A 93 28.31 -0.73 7.34
CA LEU A 93 27.65 -1.13 6.10
C LEU A 93 26.70 -0.04 5.65
N SER A 94 26.73 0.26 4.36
CA SER A 94 25.65 1.02 3.73
C SER A 94 24.41 0.14 3.55
N ALA A 95 23.23 0.75 3.61
CA ALA A 95 21.97 0.07 3.25
C ALA A 95 22.05 -0.54 1.85
N GLU A 96 22.73 0.13 0.91
CA GLU A 96 22.93 -0.35 -0.46
C GLU A 96 23.70 -1.68 -0.52
N THR A 97 24.70 -1.86 0.35
CA THR A 97 25.45 -3.11 0.44
C THR A 97 24.55 -4.26 0.90
N VAL A 98 23.63 -3.98 1.83
CA VAL A 98 22.63 -4.95 2.29
C VAL A 98 21.61 -5.22 1.18
N CYS A 99 21.13 -4.21 0.45
CA CYS A 99 20.25 -4.38 -0.71
C CYS A 99 20.86 -5.34 -1.74
N LEU A 100 22.09 -5.06 -2.18
CA LEU A 100 22.79 -5.89 -3.17
C LEU A 100 23.03 -7.32 -2.66
N LEU A 101 23.31 -7.48 -1.36
CA LEU A 101 23.45 -8.79 -0.74
C LEU A 101 22.13 -9.58 -0.83
N LEU A 102 21.01 -8.96 -0.47
CA LEU A 102 19.70 -9.60 -0.48
C LEU A 102 19.28 -9.99 -1.89
N LEU A 103 19.50 -9.10 -2.88
CA LEU A 103 19.24 -9.40 -4.29
C LEU A 103 20.08 -10.57 -4.80
N LYS A 104 21.37 -10.64 -4.41
CA LYS A 104 22.25 -11.78 -4.73
C LYS A 104 21.82 -13.09 -4.06
N SER A 105 21.03 -13.02 -2.98
CA SER A 105 20.42 -14.17 -2.32
C SER A 105 19.03 -14.53 -2.88
N GLU A 106 18.71 -14.05 -4.08
CA GLU A 106 17.43 -14.29 -4.79
C GLU A 106 16.20 -13.62 -4.14
N ALA A 107 16.41 -12.65 -3.25
CA ALA A 107 15.31 -11.87 -2.68
C ALA A 107 14.71 -10.90 -3.71
N LYS A 108 13.40 -10.67 -3.64
CA LYS A 108 12.67 -9.65 -4.39
C LYS A 108 12.30 -8.50 -3.48
N CYS A 109 12.54 -7.28 -3.93
CA CYS A 109 12.10 -6.07 -3.24
C CYS A 109 10.64 -5.78 -3.60
N VAL A 110 9.74 -5.80 -2.62
CA VAL A 110 8.29 -5.63 -2.79
C VAL A 110 7.78 -4.52 -1.87
N THR A 111 6.85 -3.73 -2.36
CA THR A 111 6.16 -2.70 -1.57
C THR A 111 5.16 -3.36 -0.62
N GLN A 112 5.24 -3.05 0.67
CA GLN A 112 4.30 -3.59 1.67
C GLN A 112 2.86 -3.28 1.28
N GLN A 113 1.98 -4.27 1.45
CA GLN A 113 0.56 -4.13 1.13
C GLN A 113 -0.23 -3.72 2.38
N ARG A 114 -1.12 -2.74 2.26
CA ARG A 114 -2.01 -2.40 3.38
C ARG A 114 -3.19 -3.38 3.41
N LYS A 115 -3.32 -4.13 4.49
CA LYS A 115 -4.47 -5.01 4.71
C LYS A 115 -5.15 -4.68 6.04
N PRO A 116 -6.49 -4.74 6.12
CA PRO A 116 -7.17 -4.73 7.40
C PRO A 116 -6.78 -5.99 8.17
N PHE A 117 -6.39 -5.81 9.43
CA PHE A 117 -6.13 -6.94 10.30
C PHE A 117 -7.46 -7.62 10.64
N LEU A 118 -7.55 -8.94 10.41
CA LEU A 118 -8.73 -9.73 10.73
C LEU A 118 -8.40 -10.71 11.85
N SER A 119 -9.08 -10.57 13.00
CA SER A 119 -8.97 -11.55 14.08
C SER A 119 -9.49 -12.92 13.63
N ALA A 120 -9.08 -13.99 14.32
CA ALA A 120 -9.60 -15.33 14.04
C ALA A 120 -11.14 -15.39 14.09
N ALA A 121 -11.75 -14.72 15.08
CA ALA A 121 -13.20 -14.62 15.19
C ALA A 121 -13.84 -13.84 14.03
N ALA A 122 -13.21 -12.76 13.54
CA ALA A 122 -13.71 -12.03 12.37
C ALA A 122 -13.66 -12.88 11.10
N ARG A 123 -12.57 -13.64 10.90
CA ARG A 123 -12.44 -14.57 9.77
C ARG A 123 -13.53 -15.62 9.76
N GLU A 124 -13.81 -16.24 10.91
CA GLU A 124 -14.87 -17.25 11.01
C GLU A 124 -16.25 -16.65 10.69
N ARG A 125 -16.54 -15.46 11.19
CA ARG A 125 -17.81 -14.77 10.88
C ARG A 125 -17.96 -14.43 9.41
N HIS A 126 -16.88 -13.95 8.77
CA HIS A 126 -16.88 -13.71 7.33
C HIS A 126 -17.11 -15.02 6.55
N TYR A 127 -16.51 -16.11 7.00
CA TYR A 127 -16.67 -17.42 6.38
C TYR A 127 -18.11 -17.93 6.48
N GLN A 128 -18.74 -17.85 7.66
CA GLN A 128 -20.13 -18.27 7.84
C GLN A 128 -21.09 -17.42 7.01
N TRP A 129 -20.95 -16.09 7.03
CA TRP A 129 -21.78 -15.21 6.20
C TRP A 129 -21.63 -15.55 4.71
N ALA A 130 -20.39 -15.72 4.22
CA ALA A 130 -20.16 -16.11 2.83
C ALA A 130 -20.78 -17.47 2.48
N LYS A 131 -20.79 -18.42 3.43
CA LYS A 131 -21.40 -19.73 3.26
C LYS A 131 -22.94 -19.66 3.22
N GLU A 132 -23.55 -18.85 4.08
CA GLU A 132 -25.00 -18.61 4.10
C GLU A 132 -25.48 -17.96 2.79
N HIS A 133 -24.66 -17.07 2.23
CA HIS A 133 -24.95 -16.29 1.04
C HIS A 133 -24.40 -16.93 -0.25
N LEU A 134 -23.83 -18.14 -0.16
CA LEU A 134 -23.18 -18.83 -1.28
C LEU A 134 -24.14 -19.09 -2.45
N HIS A 135 -25.41 -19.33 -2.14
CA HIS A 135 -26.44 -19.69 -3.11
C HIS A 135 -27.32 -18.50 -3.53
N TRP A 136 -26.97 -17.28 -3.10
CA TRP A 136 -27.67 -16.08 -3.52
C TRP A 136 -27.57 -15.89 -5.03
N ARG A 137 -28.72 -15.66 -5.63
CA ARG A 137 -28.85 -15.41 -7.06
C ARG A 137 -28.77 -13.91 -7.31
N LYS A 138 -28.68 -13.55 -8.59
CA LYS A 138 -28.66 -12.15 -9.02
C LYS A 138 -29.84 -11.37 -8.43
N GLU A 139 -31.02 -11.96 -8.41
CA GLU A 139 -32.26 -11.35 -7.91
C GLU A 139 -32.18 -11.03 -6.41
N ASP A 140 -31.45 -11.84 -5.64
CA ASP A 140 -31.22 -11.60 -4.21
C ASP A 140 -30.28 -10.41 -4.02
N TRP A 141 -29.17 -10.35 -4.77
CA TRP A 141 -28.26 -9.19 -4.77
C TRP A 141 -28.93 -7.89 -5.25
N MET A 142 -29.89 -8.00 -6.17
CA MET A 142 -30.67 -6.85 -6.67
C MET A 142 -31.57 -6.23 -5.61
N ARG A 143 -31.83 -6.95 -4.51
CA ARG A 143 -32.60 -6.46 -3.36
C ARG A 143 -31.72 -5.83 -2.28
N ILE A 144 -30.41 -5.76 -2.46
CA ILE A 144 -29.52 -5.17 -1.46
C ILE A 144 -29.16 -3.73 -1.83
N ILE A 145 -29.26 -2.82 -0.86
CA ILE A 145 -28.60 -1.52 -0.90
C ILE A 145 -27.46 -1.50 0.10
N HIS A 146 -26.24 -1.35 -0.41
CA HIS A 146 -25.05 -1.22 0.41
C HIS A 146 -24.87 0.24 0.79
N THR A 147 -24.76 0.53 2.07
CA THR A 147 -24.45 1.86 2.60
C THR A 147 -23.11 1.83 3.30
N ASP A 148 -22.31 2.87 3.10
CA ASP A 148 -21.00 3.02 3.73
C ASP A 148 -20.73 4.48 4.08
N GLU A 149 -19.81 4.69 5.02
CA GLU A 149 -19.33 5.98 5.48
C GLU A 149 -17.82 6.11 5.22
N PRO A 150 -17.37 6.17 3.95
CA PRO A 150 -15.95 6.25 3.64
C PRO A 150 -15.28 7.49 4.26
N LYS A 151 -14.19 7.21 5.00
CA LYS A 151 -13.28 8.21 5.55
C LYS A 151 -12.15 8.51 4.57
N PHE A 152 -12.11 9.73 4.05
CA PHE A 152 -11.04 10.24 3.20
C PHE A 152 -10.06 11.06 4.04
N PRO A 153 -8.83 10.56 4.30
CA PRO A 153 -7.82 11.35 5.00
C PRO A 153 -7.37 12.52 4.11
N CYS A 154 -7.25 13.72 4.68
CA CYS A 154 -6.75 14.88 3.96
C CYS A 154 -5.24 14.79 3.67
N SER A 155 -4.50 14.06 4.53
CA SER A 155 -3.12 13.67 4.28
C SER A 155 -3.07 12.43 3.39
N GLY A 156 -2.20 12.41 2.38
CA GLY A 156 -1.97 11.25 1.54
C GLY A 156 -1.60 9.97 2.33
N PRO A 157 -1.62 8.79 1.69
CA PRO A 157 -1.26 7.56 2.37
C PRO A 157 0.15 7.72 2.97
N GLY A 158 0.27 7.57 4.30
CA GLY A 158 1.57 7.63 4.98
C GLY A 158 2.60 6.68 4.34
N HIS A 159 3.88 6.89 4.65
CA HIS A 159 5.00 6.15 4.05
C HIS A 159 4.75 4.63 3.99
N VAL A 160 4.98 4.05 2.81
CA VAL A 160 4.91 2.61 2.57
C VAL A 160 6.34 2.08 2.47
N ALA A 161 6.73 1.15 3.35
CA ALA A 161 8.08 0.60 3.31
C ALA A 161 8.23 -0.48 2.22
N LYS A 162 9.46 -0.66 1.76
CA LYS A 162 9.86 -1.79 0.91
C LYS A 162 10.36 -2.92 1.80
N VAL A 163 9.86 -4.13 1.56
CA VAL A 163 10.27 -5.38 2.20
C VAL A 163 10.94 -6.30 1.19
N TYR A 164 11.77 -7.22 1.67
CA TYR A 164 12.42 -8.23 0.84
C TYR A 164 11.76 -9.59 1.06
N VAL A 165 11.30 -10.24 -0.01
CA VAL A 165 10.63 -11.55 0.01
C VAL A 165 11.40 -12.56 -0.84
N TRP A 166 11.40 -13.83 -0.43
CA TRP A 166 12.04 -14.91 -1.19
C TRP A 166 10.97 -15.74 -1.91
N PRO A 167 11.20 -16.14 -3.18
CA PRO A 167 10.30 -17.04 -3.88
C PRO A 167 10.11 -18.35 -3.10
N GLY A 168 8.85 -18.74 -2.87
CA GLY A 168 8.50 -19.98 -2.16
C GLY A 168 8.34 -19.85 -0.65
N ASP A 169 8.72 -18.71 -0.05
CA ASP A 169 8.43 -18.46 1.37
C ASP A 169 6.95 -18.10 1.56
N PRO A 170 6.32 -18.52 2.67
CA PRO A 170 4.96 -18.09 2.99
C PRO A 170 4.92 -16.57 3.29
N PRO A 171 3.81 -15.88 2.98
CA PRO A 171 3.67 -14.46 3.29
C PRO A 171 3.84 -14.19 4.78
N ARG A 172 4.67 -13.21 5.13
CA ARG A 172 4.92 -12.81 6.52
C ARG A 172 4.06 -11.63 6.93
N GLU A 173 3.79 -11.52 8.23
CA GLU A 173 2.94 -10.45 8.78
C GLU A 173 3.53 -9.05 8.53
N ASN A 174 4.86 -8.93 8.54
CA ASN A 174 5.56 -7.69 8.24
C ASN A 174 5.54 -7.32 6.74
N GLU A 175 5.02 -8.15 5.84
CA GLU A 175 4.73 -7.75 4.46
C GLU A 175 3.49 -6.84 4.40
N PHE A 176 2.74 -6.76 5.50
CA PHE A 176 1.53 -5.98 5.60
C PHE A 176 1.70 -4.81 6.57
N ILE A 177 1.28 -3.63 6.12
CA ILE A 177 1.11 -2.48 7.03
C ILE A 177 -0.32 -2.54 7.54
N PRO A 178 -0.55 -2.68 8.87
CA PRO A 178 -1.88 -2.49 9.42
C PRO A 178 -2.34 -1.08 9.08
N ARG A 179 -3.56 -0.96 8.54
CA ARG A 179 -4.14 0.35 8.21
C ARG A 179 -4.34 1.15 9.50
N MET A 180 -3.38 2.00 9.85
CA MET A 180 -3.50 2.97 10.93
C MET A 180 -3.95 4.31 10.34
N HIS A 181 -5.00 4.91 10.90
CA HIS A 181 -5.49 6.20 10.45
C HIS A 181 -4.60 7.31 11.05
N SER A 182 -3.92 8.08 10.19
CA SER A 182 -3.10 9.23 10.61
C SER A 182 -3.97 10.43 11.01
N GLY A 183 -3.49 11.23 11.98
CA GLY A 183 -4.21 12.36 12.58
C GLY A 183 -4.31 13.65 11.73
N GLY A 184 -4.28 13.55 10.40
CA GLY A 184 -4.22 14.69 9.47
C GLY A 184 -5.57 15.30 9.09
N GLY A 185 -6.62 15.08 9.89
CA GLY A 185 -8.00 15.41 9.52
C GLY A 185 -8.55 14.49 8.42
N SER A 186 -9.88 14.37 8.36
CA SER A 186 -10.56 13.51 7.39
C SER A 186 -11.92 14.04 7.03
N ILE A 187 -12.29 13.85 5.77
CA ILE A 187 -13.64 14.09 5.27
C ILE A 187 -14.39 12.76 5.31
N PHE A 188 -15.55 12.75 5.94
CA PHE A 188 -16.47 11.64 5.88
C PHE A 188 -17.54 11.94 4.84
N VAL A 189 -17.86 10.92 4.04
CA VAL A 189 -18.94 10.96 3.07
C VAL A 189 -19.84 9.76 3.36
N PHE A 190 -21.15 9.95 3.31
CA PHE A 190 -22.14 8.88 3.41
C PHE A 190 -22.84 8.69 2.07
N GLY A 191 -23.11 7.45 1.71
CA GLY A 191 -23.89 7.12 0.53
C GLY A 191 -24.33 5.67 0.50
N GLY A 192 -25.38 5.40 -0.26
CA GLY A 192 -25.92 4.08 -0.54
C GLY A 192 -25.89 3.76 -2.03
N LYS A 193 -25.64 2.50 -2.38
CA LYS A 193 -25.67 2.01 -3.76
C LYS A 193 -26.32 0.62 -3.82
N CYS A 194 -27.22 0.44 -4.78
CA CYS A 194 -27.83 -0.84 -5.12
C CYS A 194 -27.76 -1.07 -6.64
N TRP A 195 -28.32 -2.19 -7.10
CA TRP A 195 -28.41 -2.52 -8.53
C TRP A 195 -29.12 -1.42 -9.35
N TRP A 196 -30.15 -0.81 -8.76
CA TRP A 196 -31.06 0.12 -9.43
C TRP A 196 -30.57 1.57 -9.41
N GLY A 197 -29.47 1.85 -8.70
CA GLY A 197 -28.88 3.18 -8.64
C GLY A 197 -28.21 3.48 -7.30
N ALA A 198 -27.89 4.76 -7.10
CA ALA A 198 -27.25 5.25 -5.88
C ALA A 198 -28.11 6.34 -5.22
N THR A 199 -27.90 6.54 -3.91
CA THR A 199 -28.36 7.72 -3.20
C THR A 199 -27.51 8.93 -3.60
N LYS A 200 -27.96 10.13 -3.22
CA LYS A 200 -27.06 11.28 -3.18
C LYS A 200 -25.98 11.02 -2.12
N HIS A 201 -24.78 11.54 -2.36
CA HIS A 201 -23.69 11.49 -1.39
C HIS A 201 -23.80 12.68 -0.44
N ALA A 202 -23.74 12.41 0.86
CA ALA A 202 -23.74 13.43 1.90
C ALA A 202 -22.32 13.61 2.43
N ARG A 203 -21.80 14.84 2.43
CA ARG A 203 -20.50 15.14 3.04
C ARG A 203 -20.71 15.62 4.47
N SER A 204 -20.00 15.02 5.41
CA SER A 204 -19.97 15.52 6.79
C SER A 204 -19.33 16.89 6.86
N GLN A 205 -20.00 17.82 7.53
CA GLN A 205 -19.46 19.13 7.86
C GLN A 205 -18.54 19.07 9.09
N VAL A 206 -18.65 18.00 9.89
CA VAL A 206 -17.84 17.76 11.09
C VAL A 206 -16.76 16.71 10.82
N PRO A 207 -15.61 16.81 11.50
CA PRO A 207 -14.46 15.92 11.28
C PRO A 207 -14.67 14.52 11.86
N THR A 208 -15.77 14.26 12.56
CA THR A 208 -16.14 12.95 13.09
C THR A 208 -17.64 12.81 12.98
N VAL A 209 -18.09 11.68 12.45
CA VAL A 209 -19.51 11.39 12.34
C VAL A 209 -19.91 10.60 13.58
N ASP A 210 -20.79 11.19 14.37
CA ASP A 210 -21.40 10.54 15.53
C ASP A 210 -22.79 10.01 15.18
N LYS A 211 -23.52 9.55 16.19
CA LYS A 211 -24.87 8.98 16.03
C LYS A 211 -25.87 9.98 15.49
N VAL A 212 -25.73 11.26 15.84
CA VAL A 212 -26.66 12.32 15.45
C VAL A 212 -26.46 12.62 13.97
N VAL A 213 -25.20 12.80 13.55
CA VAL A 213 -24.86 13.03 12.14
C VAL A 213 -25.22 11.82 11.27
N MET A 214 -25.01 10.59 11.77
CA MET A 214 -25.47 9.38 11.06
C MET A 214 -26.97 9.35 10.87
N ARG A 215 -27.74 9.73 11.89
CA ARG A 215 -29.21 9.79 11.78
C ARG A 215 -29.61 10.78 10.70
N ASP A 216 -29.03 11.98 10.71
CA ASP A 216 -29.34 13.01 9.71
C ASP A 216 -28.99 12.51 8.29
N PHE A 217 -27.86 11.81 8.12
CA PHE A 217 -27.53 11.15 6.85
C PHE A 217 -28.57 10.12 6.40
N VAL A 218 -29.03 9.27 7.32
CA VAL A 218 -30.04 8.26 7.01
C VAL A 218 -31.36 8.94 6.64
N GLU A 219 -31.85 9.84 7.49
CA GLU A 219 -33.15 10.51 7.33
C GLU A 219 -33.21 11.38 6.07
N ASP A 220 -32.16 12.15 5.78
CA ASP A 220 -32.19 13.11 4.69
C ASP A 220 -31.77 12.51 3.33
N PHE A 221 -30.95 11.45 3.32
CA PHE A 221 -30.36 10.94 2.08
C PHE A 221 -30.74 9.50 1.75
N LEU A 222 -30.88 8.61 2.75
CA LEU A 222 -31.18 7.21 2.51
C LEU A 222 -32.70 6.94 2.45
N LEU A 223 -33.45 7.36 3.48
CA LEU A 223 -34.88 7.06 3.58
C LEU A 223 -35.70 7.60 2.39
N PRO A 224 -35.47 8.83 1.88
CA PRO A 224 -36.23 9.34 0.74
C PRO A 224 -35.97 8.52 -0.53
N LYS A 225 -34.73 8.04 -0.71
CA LYS A 225 -34.38 7.20 -1.85
C LYS A 225 -35.01 5.81 -1.74
N LEU A 226 -35.00 5.23 -0.54
CA LEU A 226 -35.68 3.96 -0.26
C LEU A 226 -37.19 4.05 -0.47
N GLN A 227 -37.81 5.17 -0.07
CA GLN A 227 -39.22 5.40 -0.32
C GLN A 227 -39.51 5.43 -1.82
N GLY A 228 -38.70 6.13 -2.62
CA GLY A 228 -38.85 6.14 -4.08
C GLY A 228 -38.70 4.76 -4.72
N PHE A 229 -37.83 3.90 -4.19
CA PHE A 229 -37.73 2.50 -4.65
C PHE A 229 -38.97 1.69 -4.27
N ARG A 230 -39.48 1.87 -3.05
CA ARG A 230 -40.70 1.20 -2.60
C ARG A 230 -41.93 1.61 -3.43
N GLU A 231 -42.04 2.88 -3.79
CA GLU A 231 -43.09 3.39 -4.69
C GLU A 231 -42.99 2.77 -6.09
N ALA A 232 -41.80 2.36 -6.51
CA ALA A 232 -41.55 1.61 -7.75
C ALA A 232 -41.68 0.08 -7.58
N ASP A 233 -42.23 -0.41 -6.46
CA ASP A 233 -42.35 -1.83 -6.10
C ASP A 233 -41.01 -2.57 -6.00
N ILE A 234 -39.95 -1.85 -5.63
CA ILE A 234 -38.61 -2.40 -5.38
C ILE A 234 -38.36 -2.37 -3.88
N ASN A 235 -38.49 -3.53 -3.24
CA ASN A 235 -38.16 -3.71 -1.83
C ASN A 235 -36.66 -4.00 -1.67
N LEU A 236 -35.98 -3.17 -0.88
CA LEU A 236 -34.54 -3.26 -0.63
C LEU A 236 -34.25 -3.54 0.85
N THR A 237 -33.36 -4.49 1.10
CA THR A 237 -32.71 -4.73 2.38
C THR A 237 -31.47 -3.85 2.48
N ILE A 238 -31.35 -3.13 3.59
CA ILE A 238 -30.21 -2.24 3.83
C ILE A 238 -29.05 -3.07 4.37
N GLN A 239 -27.89 -2.99 3.74
CA GLN A 239 -26.64 -3.53 4.25
C GLN A 239 -25.70 -2.41 4.70
N HIS A 240 -25.25 -2.47 5.95
CA HIS A 240 -24.28 -1.53 6.52
C HIS A 240 -23.23 -2.27 7.36
N ASP A 241 -22.17 -1.56 7.78
CA ASP A 241 -21.16 -2.11 8.69
C ASP A 241 -21.70 -2.17 10.13
N ASN A 242 -21.12 -3.04 10.97
CA ASN A 242 -21.60 -3.22 12.35
C ASN A 242 -21.07 -2.11 13.28
N ASP A 243 -21.00 -0.86 12.82
CA ASP A 243 -20.66 0.27 13.67
C ASP A 243 -21.78 0.49 14.70
N ALA A 244 -21.40 0.64 15.96
CA ALA A 244 -22.29 0.90 17.08
C ALA A 244 -23.13 2.18 16.90
N LYS A 245 -22.75 3.06 15.97
CA LYS A 245 -23.55 4.25 15.63
C LYS A 245 -24.88 3.89 14.96
N PHE A 246 -24.92 2.81 14.17
CA PHE A 246 -26.14 2.32 13.54
C PHE A 246 -27.08 1.60 14.53
N HIS A 247 -26.54 1.08 15.63
CA HIS A 247 -27.26 0.26 16.60
C HIS A 247 -27.54 0.95 17.95
N ALA A 248 -27.44 2.27 18.02
CA ALA A 248 -27.73 2.98 19.26
C ALA A 248 -29.25 2.94 19.58
N PRO A 249 -29.67 2.84 20.86
CA PRO A 249 -31.08 2.76 21.28
C PRO A 249 -31.96 3.97 20.94
N THR A 250 -31.45 4.90 20.14
CA THR A 250 -32.15 6.10 19.68
C THR A 250 -32.81 5.89 18.31
N ALA A 251 -32.54 4.77 17.63
CA ALA A 251 -33.09 4.41 16.32
C ALA A 251 -34.22 3.35 16.38
N GLU A 252 -34.61 2.90 17.57
CA GLU A 252 -35.50 1.75 17.80
C GLU A 252 -36.99 1.96 17.48
N ASN A 253 -37.42 3.09 16.91
CA ASN A 253 -38.87 3.36 16.76
C ASN A 253 -39.38 3.65 15.34
N ARG A 254 -38.57 3.59 14.27
CA ARG A 254 -39.05 3.97 12.91
C ARG A 254 -38.61 3.11 11.73
N THR A 255 -37.84 2.05 11.95
CA THR A 255 -37.62 0.97 10.96
C THR A 255 -38.66 -0.14 11.08
N ASN A 256 -39.73 0.03 11.88
CA ASN A 256 -40.84 -0.92 11.96
C ASN A 256 -41.34 -1.31 10.55
N GLY A 257 -40.91 -2.49 10.08
CA GLY A 257 -41.24 -3.07 8.78
C GLY A 257 -40.14 -3.04 7.70
N ARG A 258 -38.88 -2.72 7.99
CA ARG A 258 -37.77 -2.78 7.00
C ARG A 258 -36.71 -3.80 7.39
N ASP A 259 -36.46 -4.76 6.52
CA ASP A 259 -35.42 -5.76 6.69
C ASP A 259 -34.04 -5.08 6.61
N THR A 260 -33.22 -5.29 7.64
CA THR A 260 -31.83 -4.79 7.72
C THR A 260 -30.88 -5.95 7.87
N GLU A 261 -29.75 -5.91 7.16
CA GLU A 261 -28.71 -6.92 7.21
C GLU A 261 -27.37 -6.28 7.57
N SER A 262 -26.62 -6.91 8.47
CA SER A 262 -25.41 -6.35 9.05
C SER A 262 -24.17 -7.10 8.54
N TYR A 263 -23.13 -6.41 8.06
CA TYR A 263 -21.90 -7.05 7.57
C TYR A 263 -21.10 -7.71 8.71
N PRO A 264 -20.51 -8.91 8.59
CA PRO A 264 -19.93 -9.64 9.72
C PRO A 264 -18.70 -8.95 10.38
N GLY A 265 -18.90 -7.98 11.27
CA GLY A 265 -17.82 -7.19 11.90
C GLY A 265 -17.74 -7.30 13.44
N ARG A 266 -18.89 -7.28 14.12
CA ARG A 266 -19.09 -7.54 15.57
C ARG A 266 -20.56 -7.94 15.77
N HIS A 267 -20.87 -8.91 16.60
CA HIS A 267 -22.28 -9.24 16.91
C HIS A 267 -23.00 -8.04 17.51
N THR A 268 -24.20 -7.77 17.04
CA THR A 268 -25.31 -7.34 17.88
C THR A 268 -26.49 -8.24 17.56
N HIS A 269 -27.10 -8.80 18.61
CA HIS A 269 -28.36 -9.50 18.51
C HIS A 269 -29.47 -8.51 18.10
N LEU A 270 -30.44 -9.06 17.36
CA LEU A 270 -31.72 -8.47 16.93
C LEU A 270 -32.39 -7.61 18.00
N ILE A 271 -33.09 -6.54 17.57
CA ILE A 271 -34.56 -6.49 17.52
C ILE A 271 -34.97 -5.77 16.23
#